data_AF-A0A7C2DYF5-F1
#
_entry.id   AF-A0A7C2DYF5-F1
#
_cell.length_a   1.000
_cell.length_b   1.000
_cell.length_c   1.000
_cell.angle_alpha   90.00
_cell.angle_beta   90.00
_cell.angle_gamma   90.00
#
_symmetry.space_group_name_H-M   'P 1'
#
loop_
_entity.id
_entity.type
_entity.pdbx_description
1 polymer ?
#
loop_
_entity_poly.entity_id
_entity_poly.type
_entity_poly.pdbx_seq_one_letter_code
_entity_poly.pdbx_strand_id
1 'polypeptide(L)'
;MPCNQSQPMLFDGPALRSDWPWGRLAPSAYGLIMADPPWPFELWSPLAPGAPPPPAYRKSPAAHYRTMTLAEIAALPVAELAAPDCVLWLWATAPGIATQIEIVARWGFRFSTSGVWVKETSGGKLAFGTGYVLRNAHEPFLIGIRGSPKLARGVRSVVMGALRRHSRKPEAAYRAAEALVPGVARLELFSRAARPGWDAFGDEAGKFDASNQETAA
;
A
#
# COMPACT_ATOMS: atom_id res chain seq x y z
N MET A 1 -4.23 32.02 7.20
CA MET A 1 -5.58 31.43 7.03
C MET A 1 -6.06 31.89 5.66
N PRO A 2 -6.51 31.01 4.75
CA PRO A 2 -7.29 29.79 4.99
C PRO A 2 -6.37 28.55 5.06
N CYS A 3 -6.41 27.82 6.18
CA CYS A 3 -7.37 26.74 6.45
C CYS A 3 -7.19 25.60 5.44
N ASN A 4 -6.27 24.71 5.82
CA ASN A 4 -6.10 23.35 5.34
C ASN A 4 -7.48 22.70 5.13
N GLN A 5 -7.91 22.60 3.87
CA GLN A 5 -9.00 21.69 3.53
C GLN A 5 -8.45 20.27 3.63
N SER A 6 -8.50 19.72 4.84
CA SER A 6 -8.27 18.32 5.11
C SER A 6 -9.20 17.51 4.20
N GLN A 7 -8.65 16.85 3.18
CA GLN A 7 -9.42 15.85 2.43
C GLN A 7 -9.80 14.76 3.42
N PRO A 8 -11.10 14.49 3.64
CA PRO A 8 -11.51 13.37 4.48
C PRO A 8 -11.04 12.10 3.80
N MET A 9 -10.24 11.29 4.50
CA MET A 9 -9.96 9.94 4.03
C MET A 9 -11.26 9.12 4.11
N LEU A 10 -11.44 8.14 3.23
CA LEU A 10 -12.58 7.22 3.21
C LEU A 10 -12.83 6.54 4.56
N PHE A 11 -11.85 6.58 5.48
CA PHE A 11 -11.89 5.95 6.80
C PHE A 11 -11.83 6.93 7.99
N ASP A 12 -12.00 8.24 7.79
CA ASP A 12 -11.99 9.21 8.89
C ASP A 12 -13.27 9.12 9.75
N GLY A 13 -13.15 8.62 10.99
CA GLY A 13 -14.20 8.69 12.02
C GLY A 13 -15.18 7.50 12.07
N PRO A 14 -16.34 7.61 12.77
CA PRO A 14 -17.28 6.51 13.02
C PRO A 14 -17.91 5.88 11.76
N ALA A 15 -17.49 6.28 10.56
CA ALA A 15 -17.83 5.68 9.27
C ALA A 15 -17.38 4.22 9.09
N LEU A 16 -16.44 3.73 9.91
CA LEU A 16 -16.19 2.27 10.03
C LEU A 16 -17.38 1.49 10.62
N ARG A 17 -18.45 2.18 11.04
CA ARG A 17 -19.70 1.60 11.56
C ARG A 17 -20.88 1.70 10.58
N SER A 18 -20.67 1.95 9.28
CA SER A 18 -21.66 1.45 8.31
C SER A 18 -21.46 -0.05 8.15
N ASP A 19 -22.52 -0.81 7.88
CA ASP A 19 -22.47 -2.28 7.77
C ASP A 19 -21.47 -2.80 6.71
N TRP A 20 -20.93 -1.91 5.86
CA TRP A 20 -19.95 -2.20 4.83
C TRP A 20 -19.11 -0.96 4.47
N PRO A 21 -17.83 -0.85 4.89
CA PRO A 21 -17.00 0.33 4.62
C PRO A 21 -16.37 0.34 3.22
N TRP A 22 -16.59 -0.70 2.42
CA TRP A 22 -15.91 -0.91 1.13
C TRP A 22 -16.67 -0.41 -0.10
N GLY A 23 -17.73 0.39 0.10
CA GLY A 23 -18.52 0.97 -0.98
C GLY A 23 -19.14 -0.10 -1.88
N ARG A 24 -18.78 -0.11 -3.17
CA ARG A 24 -19.33 -1.04 -4.18
C ARG A 24 -18.57 -2.36 -4.30
N LEU A 25 -17.48 -2.54 -3.56
CA LEU A 25 -16.71 -3.77 -3.62
C LEU A 25 -17.56 -4.95 -3.12
N ALA A 26 -17.42 -6.09 -3.80
CA ALA A 26 -18.15 -7.29 -3.42
C ALA A 26 -17.49 -7.96 -2.20
N PRO A 27 -18.28 -8.43 -1.21
CA PRO A 27 -17.75 -9.21 -0.11
C PRO A 27 -17.22 -10.57 -0.59
N SER A 28 -16.15 -11.04 0.04
CA SER A 28 -15.54 -12.36 -0.16
C SER A 28 -15.20 -12.70 -1.63
N ALA A 29 -14.86 -11.70 -2.43
CA ALA A 29 -14.70 -11.85 -3.87
C ALA A 29 -13.25 -12.06 -4.32
N TYR A 30 -12.27 -11.57 -3.56
CA TYR A 30 -10.90 -11.39 -4.08
C TYR A 30 -9.98 -12.53 -3.66
N GLY A 31 -9.39 -13.21 -4.65
CA GLY A 31 -8.33 -14.21 -4.42
C GLY A 31 -6.93 -13.59 -4.30
N LEU A 32 -6.78 -12.32 -4.65
CA LEU A 32 -5.57 -11.52 -4.47
C LEU A 32 -5.93 -10.11 -4.01
N ILE A 33 -5.39 -9.70 -2.86
CA ILE A 33 -5.49 -8.34 -2.35
C ILE A 33 -4.07 -7.77 -2.27
N MET A 34 -3.80 -6.66 -2.95
CA MET A 34 -2.59 -5.86 -2.75
C MET A 34 -2.95 -4.60 -1.96
N ALA A 35 -2.19 -4.28 -0.91
CA ALA A 35 -2.46 -3.12 -0.08
C ALA A 35 -1.19 -2.31 0.20
N ASP A 36 -1.29 -0.98 0.15
CA ASP A 36 -0.24 -0.03 0.53
C ASP A 36 -0.77 0.97 1.58
N PRO A 37 -0.99 0.53 2.84
CA PRO A 37 -1.55 1.40 3.86
C PRO A 37 -0.71 2.65 4.09
N PRO A 38 -1.33 3.78 4.48
CA PRO A 38 -0.62 5.01 4.82
C PRO A 38 0.02 4.88 6.21
N TRP A 39 1.06 4.06 6.30
CA TRP A 39 1.80 3.74 7.53
C TRP A 39 2.21 5.00 8.30
N PRO A 40 2.09 5.02 9.63
CA PRO A 40 2.58 6.14 10.41
C PRO A 40 4.10 6.20 10.30
N PHE A 41 4.65 7.40 10.14
CA PHE A 41 6.10 7.61 10.07
C PHE A 41 6.55 8.41 11.28
N GLU A 42 7.26 7.75 12.19
CA GLU A 42 7.91 8.42 13.32
C GLU A 42 9.24 9.01 12.86
N LEU A 43 9.40 10.33 12.99
CA LEU A 43 10.69 10.99 12.75
C LEU A 43 11.51 10.95 14.04
N TRP A 44 12.78 10.53 13.93
CA TRP A 44 13.70 10.45 15.08
C TRP A 44 14.04 11.82 15.71
N SER A 45 13.71 12.91 15.01
CA SER A 45 13.82 14.27 15.54
C SER A 45 12.40 14.84 15.72
N PRO A 46 11.87 14.91 16.96
CA PRO A 46 10.66 15.66 17.21
C PRO A 46 10.89 17.13 16.79
N LEU A 47 9.92 17.70 16.07
CA LEU A 47 9.88 19.15 15.89
C LEU A 47 9.72 19.78 17.28
N ALA A 48 10.63 20.69 17.64
CA ALA A 48 10.37 21.56 18.79
C ALA A 48 9.10 22.40 18.51
N PRO A 49 8.24 22.66 19.51
CA PRO A 49 7.05 23.50 19.32
C PRO A 49 7.43 24.85 18.70
N GLY A 50 6.83 25.18 17.55
CA GLY A 50 7.10 26.43 16.84
C GLY A 50 8.37 26.46 15.97
N ALA A 51 9.16 25.39 15.92
CA ALA A 51 10.31 25.32 15.00
C ALA A 51 9.85 25.07 13.56
N PRO A 52 10.48 25.71 12.55
CA PRO A 52 10.22 25.36 11.16
C PRO A 52 10.60 23.89 10.92
N PRO A 53 9.82 23.14 10.10
CA PRO A 53 10.11 21.74 9.84
C PRO A 53 11.52 21.55 9.31
N PRO A 54 12.31 20.61 9.88
CA PRO A 54 13.67 20.36 9.41
C PRO A 54 13.63 19.95 7.93
N PRO A 55 14.71 20.13 7.14
CA PRO A 55 14.75 19.74 5.74
C PRO A 55 14.36 18.26 5.47
N ALA A 56 14.56 17.39 6.48
CA ALA A 56 14.13 15.99 6.46
C ALA A 56 12.61 15.81 6.50
N TYR A 57 11.86 16.73 7.13
CA TYR A 57 10.39 16.71 7.20
C TYR A 57 9.76 16.89 5.82
N ARG A 58 10.34 17.73 4.94
CA ARG A 58 9.87 17.88 3.54
C ARG A 58 9.95 16.58 2.72
N LYS A 59 10.81 15.64 3.15
CA LYS A 59 11.00 14.32 2.54
C LYS A 59 10.18 13.23 3.24
N SER A 60 9.52 13.54 4.35
CA SER A 60 8.66 12.60 5.07
C SER A 60 7.33 12.40 4.33
N PRO A 61 6.81 11.16 4.23
CA PRO A 61 5.47 10.91 3.69
C PRO A 61 4.36 11.73 4.40
N ALA A 62 4.53 12.00 5.70
CA ALA A 62 3.59 12.77 6.52
C ALA A 62 3.46 14.25 6.09
N ALA A 63 4.40 14.79 5.31
CA ALA A 63 4.29 16.14 4.76
C ALA A 63 3.38 16.23 3.52
N HIS A 64 2.97 15.08 2.95
CA HIS A 64 2.24 15.03 1.68
C HIS A 64 0.87 14.33 1.77
N TYR A 65 0.62 13.46 2.78
CA TYR A 65 -0.69 12.81 3.02
C TYR A 65 -0.89 12.52 4.53
N ARG A 66 -2.15 12.48 4.99
CA ARG A 66 -2.49 12.05 6.36
C ARG A 66 -2.16 10.55 6.51
N THR A 67 -1.46 10.20 7.59
CA THR A 67 -1.16 8.79 7.92
C THR A 67 -2.25 8.23 8.83
N MET A 68 -2.43 6.91 8.82
CA MET A 68 -3.30 6.22 9.78
C MET A 68 -2.45 5.69 10.93
N THR A 69 -3.02 5.67 12.13
CA THR A 69 -2.44 4.94 13.26
C THR A 69 -2.47 3.44 12.97
N LEU A 70 -1.57 2.69 13.60
CA LEU A 70 -1.57 1.23 13.49
C LEU A 70 -2.89 0.60 13.95
N ALA A 71 -3.54 1.19 14.95
CA ALA A 71 -4.85 0.73 15.44
C ALA A 71 -5.95 0.92 14.39
N GLU A 72 -5.99 2.06 13.71
CA GLU A 72 -6.94 2.31 12.62
C GLU A 72 -6.70 1.35 11.44
N ILE A 73 -5.44 1.13 11.05
CA ILE A 73 -5.08 0.17 9.99
C ILE A 73 -5.52 -1.25 10.39
N ALA A 74 -5.24 -1.67 11.63
CA ALA A 74 -5.61 -2.98 12.14
C ALA A 74 -7.13 -3.20 12.20
N ALA A 75 -7.91 -2.14 12.41
CA ALA A 75 -9.36 -2.19 12.52
C ALA A 75 -10.09 -2.34 11.17
N LEU A 76 -9.39 -2.18 10.04
CA LEU A 76 -9.98 -2.33 8.72
C LEU A 76 -10.46 -3.77 8.49
N PRO A 77 -11.74 -3.99 8.08
CA PRO A 77 -12.29 -5.32 7.88
C PRO A 77 -11.87 -5.95 6.54
N VAL A 78 -10.55 -5.99 6.26
CA VAL A 78 -9.98 -6.51 4.99
C VAL A 78 -10.32 -7.99 4.80
N ALA A 79 -10.49 -8.73 5.90
CA ALA A 79 -10.91 -10.12 5.89
C ALA A 79 -12.26 -10.34 5.17
N GLU A 80 -13.15 -9.35 5.16
CA GLU A 80 -14.48 -9.49 4.58
C GLU A 80 -14.48 -9.35 3.04
N LEU A 81 -13.41 -8.79 2.47
CA LEU A 81 -13.18 -8.71 1.02
C LEU A 81 -12.56 -10.00 0.46
N ALA A 82 -11.81 -10.72 1.28
CA ALA A 82 -11.02 -11.87 0.87
C ALA A 82 -11.91 -13.09 0.58
N ALA A 83 -11.71 -13.71 -0.58
CA ALA A 83 -12.24 -15.03 -0.88
C ALA A 83 -11.71 -16.08 0.13
N PRO A 84 -12.34 -17.27 0.24
CA PRO A 84 -11.89 -18.32 1.17
C PRO A 84 -10.41 -18.69 1.01
N ASP A 85 -9.95 -18.74 -0.24
CA ASP A 85 -8.54 -18.87 -0.62
C ASP A 85 -8.04 -17.54 -1.18
N CYS A 86 -7.15 -16.88 -0.45
CA CYS A 86 -6.70 -15.53 -0.80
C CYS A 86 -5.24 -15.30 -0.44
N VAL A 87 -4.56 -14.53 -1.29
CA VAL A 87 -3.23 -13.99 -1.05
C VAL A 87 -3.34 -12.51 -0.72
N LEU A 88 -2.74 -12.11 0.40
CA LEU A 88 -2.47 -10.71 0.72
C LEU A 88 -1.04 -10.37 0.33
N TRP A 89 -0.86 -9.37 -0.53
CA TRP A 89 0.41 -8.71 -0.82
C TRP A 89 0.42 -7.35 -0.13
N LEU A 90 1.06 -7.27 1.03
CA LEU A 90 1.08 -6.06 1.85
C LEU A 90 2.41 -5.32 1.69
N TRP A 91 2.38 -4.11 1.12
CA TRP A 91 3.55 -3.24 1.14
C TRP A 91 3.89 -2.82 2.57
N ALA A 92 5.18 -2.91 2.90
CA ALA A 92 5.69 -2.75 4.25
C ALA A 92 6.78 -1.68 4.29
N THR A 93 7.15 -1.28 5.50
CA THR A 93 8.31 -0.42 5.74
C THR A 93 9.36 -1.21 6.50
N ALA A 94 10.63 -1.09 6.10
CA ALA A 94 11.73 -1.81 6.74
C ALA A 94 11.73 -1.74 8.29
N PRO A 95 11.54 -0.57 8.94
CA PRO A 95 11.48 -0.52 10.40
C PRO A 95 10.19 -1.08 11.01
N GLY A 96 9.10 -1.13 10.24
CA GLY A 96 7.78 -1.53 10.73
C GLY A 96 7.45 -3.02 10.57
N ILE A 97 8.35 -3.83 9.99
CA ILE A 97 8.05 -5.22 9.58
C ILE A 97 7.42 -6.03 10.71
N ALA A 98 7.98 -5.98 11.94
CA ALA A 98 7.48 -6.77 13.07
C ALA A 98 6.00 -6.48 13.36
N THR A 99 5.64 -5.19 13.49
CA THR A 99 4.26 -4.77 13.74
C THR A 99 3.37 -4.97 12.52
N GLN A 100 3.90 -4.83 11.31
CA GLN A 100 3.14 -5.04 10.07
C GLN A 100 2.79 -6.52 9.84
N ILE A 101 3.58 -7.46 10.35
CA ILE A 101 3.21 -8.89 10.41
C ILE A 101 1.99 -9.09 11.33
N GLU A 102 1.88 -8.34 12.43
CA GLU A 102 0.68 -8.40 13.28
C GLU A 102 -0.56 -7.88 12.53
N ILE A 103 -0.41 -6.85 11.69
CA ILE A 103 -1.50 -6.35 10.83
C ILE A 103 -1.98 -7.45 9.87
N VAL A 104 -1.06 -8.21 9.26
CA VAL A 104 -1.42 -9.37 8.41
C VAL A 104 -2.34 -10.33 9.19
N ALA A 105 -2.01 -10.63 10.44
CA ALA A 105 -2.82 -11.49 11.30
C ALA A 105 -4.18 -10.86 11.66
N ARG A 106 -4.20 -9.56 12.00
CA ARG A 106 -5.45 -8.83 12.32
C ARG A 106 -6.42 -8.79 11.14
N TRP A 107 -5.91 -8.77 9.92
CA TRP A 107 -6.71 -8.84 8.70
C TRP A 107 -7.13 -10.27 8.31
N GLY A 108 -6.88 -11.27 9.16
CA GLY A 108 -7.32 -12.65 8.96
C GLY A 108 -6.42 -13.47 8.02
N PHE A 109 -5.17 -13.07 7.83
CA PHE A 109 -4.18 -13.81 7.04
C PHE A 109 -3.07 -14.36 7.93
N ARG A 110 -2.54 -15.54 7.59
CA ARG A 110 -1.30 -16.04 8.16
C ARG A 110 -0.12 -15.49 7.39
N PHE A 111 0.82 -14.83 8.06
CA PHE A 111 2.09 -14.46 7.43
C PHE A 111 2.82 -15.72 6.94
N SER A 112 3.29 -15.68 5.69
CA SER A 112 3.98 -16.80 5.03
C SER A 112 5.44 -16.48 4.74
N THR A 113 5.69 -15.37 4.03
CA THR A 113 7.04 -14.95 3.64
C THR A 113 7.07 -13.47 3.31
N SER A 114 8.26 -12.92 3.06
CA SER A 114 8.46 -11.56 2.58
C SER A 114 9.27 -11.54 1.29
N GLY A 115 9.08 -10.48 0.51
CA GLY A 115 9.99 -10.13 -0.57
C GLY A 115 10.33 -8.65 -0.52
N VAL A 116 11.08 -8.20 -1.51
CA VAL A 116 11.55 -6.82 -1.62
C VAL A 116 11.39 -6.29 -3.03
N TRP A 117 10.96 -5.04 -3.13
CA TRP A 117 11.22 -4.22 -4.31
C TRP A 117 12.58 -3.56 -4.15
N VAL A 118 13.54 -3.96 -4.98
CA VAL A 118 14.83 -3.27 -5.10
C VAL A 118 14.65 -2.02 -5.96
N LYS A 119 14.97 -0.88 -5.37
CA LYS A 119 14.84 0.43 -6.01
C LYS A 119 16.10 0.74 -6.78
N GLU A 120 15.93 1.04 -8.05
CA GLU A 120 17.02 1.47 -8.92
C GLU A 120 16.88 2.96 -9.29
N THR A 121 18.00 3.63 -9.47
CA THR A 121 18.05 4.94 -10.13
C THR A 121 17.71 4.78 -11.61
N SER A 122 17.44 5.89 -12.32
CA SER A 122 17.23 5.87 -13.77
C SER A 122 18.41 5.29 -14.56
N GLY A 123 19.62 5.30 -13.98
CA GLY A 123 20.82 4.70 -14.56
C GLY A 123 21.09 3.24 -14.15
N GLY A 124 20.11 2.53 -13.57
CA GLY A 124 20.23 1.11 -13.22
C GLY A 124 21.10 0.80 -11.98
N LYS A 125 21.53 1.82 -11.23
CA LYS A 125 22.26 1.64 -9.97
C LYS A 125 21.30 1.52 -8.80
N LEU A 126 21.69 0.82 -7.72
CA LEU A 126 20.92 0.79 -6.47
C LEU A 126 20.65 2.19 -5.94
N ALA A 127 19.40 2.44 -5.55
CA ALA A 127 18.99 3.69 -4.94
C ALA A 127 19.58 3.83 -3.53
N PHE A 128 19.76 5.08 -3.09
CA PHE A 128 20.30 5.41 -1.77
C PHE A 128 19.28 6.20 -0.94
N GLY A 129 18.28 5.49 -0.42
CA GLY A 129 17.15 6.04 0.32
C GLY A 129 17.42 6.22 1.82
N THR A 130 16.46 6.83 2.51
CA THR A 130 16.49 7.06 3.96
C THR A 130 16.43 5.75 4.75
N GLY A 131 16.99 5.72 5.95
CA GLY A 131 16.83 4.63 6.91
C GLY A 131 17.54 4.95 8.22
N TYR A 132 17.21 4.19 9.28
CA TYR A 132 17.68 4.47 10.65
C TYR A 132 19.12 4.02 10.87
N VAL A 133 19.39 2.73 10.63
CA VAL A 133 20.73 2.14 10.77
C VAL A 133 21.37 1.95 9.38
N LEU A 134 20.62 1.32 8.47
CA LEU A 134 21.02 1.11 7.08
C LEU A 134 20.35 2.12 6.17
N ARG A 135 20.98 2.39 5.02
CA ARG A 135 20.41 3.23 3.95
C ARG A 135 19.55 2.34 3.07
N ASN A 136 18.24 2.62 2.99
CA ASN A 136 17.32 1.74 2.29
C ASN A 136 17.50 1.85 0.76
N ALA A 137 17.84 0.74 0.15
CA ALA A 137 17.81 0.54 -1.31
C ALA A 137 16.58 -0.27 -1.76
N HIS A 138 15.65 -0.58 -0.86
CA HIS A 138 14.49 -1.41 -1.13
C HIS A 138 13.25 -0.98 -0.33
N GLU A 139 12.09 -1.49 -0.74
CA GLU A 139 10.85 -1.52 0.03
C GLU A 139 10.43 -2.98 0.25
N PRO A 140 10.20 -3.45 1.48
CA PRO A 140 9.70 -4.79 1.72
C PRO A 140 8.22 -4.90 1.36
N PHE A 141 7.80 -6.13 1.06
CA PHE A 141 6.40 -6.53 1.05
C PHE A 141 6.24 -7.86 1.78
N LEU A 142 5.09 -8.05 2.41
CA LEU A 142 4.74 -9.25 3.16
C LEU A 142 3.69 -10.04 2.37
N ILE A 143 3.80 -11.37 2.40
CA ILE A 143 2.82 -12.29 1.83
C ILE A 143 2.03 -12.92 2.96
N GLY A 144 0.75 -12.58 3.03
CA GLY A 144 -0.24 -13.22 3.88
C GLY A 144 -1.05 -14.26 3.10
N ILE A 145 -1.41 -15.36 3.74
CA ILE A 145 -2.20 -16.45 3.15
C ILE A 145 -3.45 -16.69 3.98
N ARG A 146 -4.60 -16.74 3.32
CA ARG A 146 -5.87 -17.22 3.86
C ARG A 146 -6.30 -18.46 3.08
N GLY A 147 -6.76 -19.48 3.80
CA GLY A 147 -7.14 -20.75 3.18
C GLY A 147 -5.94 -21.49 2.59
N SER A 148 -6.14 -22.10 1.42
CA SER A 148 -5.17 -22.90 0.68
C SER A 148 -5.12 -22.54 -0.81
N PRO A 149 -4.79 -21.28 -1.17
CA PRO A 149 -4.72 -20.84 -2.56
C PRO A 149 -3.69 -21.65 -3.35
N LYS A 150 -4.00 -21.94 -4.61
CA LYS A 150 -3.07 -22.57 -5.55
C LYS A 150 -2.05 -21.54 -6.04
N LEU A 151 -0.82 -21.64 -5.53
CA LEU A 151 0.26 -20.70 -5.85
C LEU A 151 1.18 -21.24 -6.94
N ALA A 152 1.61 -20.37 -7.85
CA ALA A 152 2.70 -20.66 -8.76
C ALA A 152 4.04 -20.70 -8.02
N ARG A 153 4.99 -21.51 -8.52
CA ARG A 153 6.31 -21.71 -7.88
C ARG A 153 7.45 -20.89 -8.49
N GLY A 154 7.18 -20.17 -9.59
CA GLY A 154 8.21 -19.45 -10.36
C GLY A 154 8.41 -17.97 -9.99
N VAL A 155 7.62 -17.44 -9.05
CA VAL A 155 7.69 -16.02 -8.67
C VAL A 155 8.83 -15.81 -7.67
N ARG A 156 9.73 -14.89 -7.99
CA ARG A 156 10.88 -14.55 -7.14
C ARG A 156 10.47 -13.60 -6.01
N SER A 157 11.18 -13.66 -4.89
CA SER A 157 11.03 -12.72 -3.77
C SER A 157 11.60 -11.33 -4.05
N VAL A 158 12.24 -11.12 -5.20
CA VAL A 158 12.84 -9.85 -5.59
C VAL A 158 12.11 -9.29 -6.80
N VAL A 159 11.61 -8.06 -6.66
CA VAL A 159 11.06 -7.24 -7.74
C VAL A 159 12.05 -6.12 -8.04
N MET A 160 12.47 -5.98 -9.29
CA MET A 160 13.31 -4.87 -9.74
C MET A 160 12.42 -3.74 -10.27
N GLY A 161 12.74 -2.49 -9.96
CA GLY A 161 12.03 -1.35 -10.52
C GLY A 161 12.67 -0.01 -10.20
N ALA A 162 12.63 0.89 -11.20
CA ALA A 162 13.13 2.25 -11.04
C ALA A 162 12.32 3.04 -10.01
N LEU A 163 13.01 3.85 -9.20
CA LEU A 163 12.40 4.79 -8.28
C LEU A 163 11.62 5.85 -9.07
N ARG A 164 10.33 5.98 -8.76
CA ARG A 164 9.43 6.96 -9.39
C ARG A 164 9.06 8.07 -8.40
N ARG A 165 8.56 9.19 -8.91
CA ARG A 165 7.97 10.25 -8.08
C ARG A 165 6.71 9.73 -7.36
N HIS A 166 6.41 10.29 -6.19
CA HIS A 166 5.17 10.09 -5.44
C HIS A 166 4.89 8.66 -4.92
N SER A 167 5.93 7.89 -4.56
CA SER A 167 5.78 6.54 -3.96
C SER A 167 5.03 5.51 -4.82
N ARG A 168 5.05 5.70 -6.16
CA ARG A 168 4.42 4.75 -7.08
C ARG A 168 5.17 3.41 -7.07
N LYS A 169 4.46 2.35 -6.70
CA LYS A 169 4.94 0.97 -6.71
C LYS A 169 5.22 0.48 -8.15
N PRO A 170 6.17 -0.46 -8.35
CA PRO A 170 6.59 -0.85 -9.69
C PRO A 170 5.57 -1.77 -10.36
N GLU A 171 5.34 -1.58 -11.66
CA GLU A 171 4.51 -2.47 -12.49
C GLU A 171 4.93 -3.95 -12.40
N ALA A 172 6.23 -4.19 -12.17
CA ALA A 172 6.77 -5.54 -12.00
C ALA A 172 6.22 -6.26 -10.76
N ALA A 173 5.83 -5.54 -9.69
CA ALA A 173 5.23 -6.15 -8.51
C ALA A 173 3.82 -6.67 -8.81
N TYR A 174 3.01 -5.91 -9.54
CA TYR A 174 1.68 -6.33 -9.94
C TYR A 174 1.74 -7.55 -10.87
N ARG A 175 2.66 -7.55 -11.86
CA ARG A 175 2.90 -8.72 -12.70
C ARG A 175 3.35 -9.95 -11.89
N ALA A 176 4.20 -9.75 -10.88
CA ALA A 176 4.62 -10.82 -9.99
C ALA A 176 3.46 -11.37 -9.15
N ALA A 177 2.60 -10.49 -8.63
CA ALA A 177 1.41 -10.88 -7.86
C ALA A 177 0.39 -11.62 -8.74
N GLU A 178 0.14 -11.16 -9.96
CA GLU A 178 -0.72 -11.83 -10.95
C GLU A 178 -0.18 -13.21 -11.34
N ALA A 179 1.13 -13.33 -11.51
CA ALA A 179 1.77 -14.61 -11.81
C ALA A 179 1.77 -15.57 -10.61
N LEU A 180 1.78 -15.05 -9.37
CA LEU A 180 1.79 -15.86 -8.16
C LEU A 180 0.45 -16.60 -7.97
N VAL A 181 -0.66 -15.92 -8.28
CA VAL A 181 -2.02 -16.47 -8.19
C VAL A 181 -2.83 -16.06 -9.43
N PRO A 182 -2.67 -16.80 -10.55
CA PRO A 182 -3.32 -16.45 -11.80
C PRO A 182 -4.83 -16.75 -11.76
N GLY A 183 -5.60 -16.02 -12.58
CA GLY A 183 -7.01 -16.31 -12.81
C GLY A 183 -7.98 -15.96 -11.68
N VAL A 184 -7.54 -15.20 -10.67
CA VAL A 184 -8.41 -14.73 -9.57
C VAL A 184 -8.84 -13.27 -9.75
N ALA A 185 -9.95 -12.89 -9.11
CA ALA A 185 -10.31 -11.48 -8.93
C ALA A 185 -9.30 -10.79 -8.01
N ARG A 186 -8.96 -9.54 -8.33
CA ARG A 186 -7.85 -8.81 -7.72
C ARG A 186 -8.31 -7.45 -7.25
N LEU A 187 -7.83 -7.05 -6.08
CA LEU A 187 -8.14 -5.77 -5.46
C LEU A 187 -6.86 -5.05 -5.05
N GLU A 188 -6.78 -3.75 -5.35
CA GLU A 188 -5.78 -2.84 -4.81
C GLU A 188 -6.41 -1.89 -3.78
N LEU A 189 -6.00 -2.02 -2.53
CA LEU A 189 -6.36 -1.12 -1.44
C LEU A 189 -5.36 0.04 -1.31
N PHE A 190 -5.87 1.23 -1.02
CA PHE A 190 -5.14 2.50 -0.99
C PHE A 190 -4.55 2.90 -2.34
N SER A 191 -5.21 2.46 -3.42
CA SER A 191 -4.74 2.76 -4.77
C SER A 191 -4.85 4.24 -5.10
N ARG A 192 -3.91 4.71 -5.92
CA ARG A 192 -3.92 6.06 -6.51
C ARG A 192 -4.18 6.05 -8.01
N ALA A 193 -4.32 4.87 -8.63
CA ALA A 193 -4.47 4.74 -10.07
C ALA A 193 -5.29 3.49 -10.42
N ALA A 194 -6.17 3.61 -11.41
CA ALA A 194 -6.84 2.43 -11.96
C ALA A 194 -5.82 1.53 -12.66
N ARG A 195 -6.01 0.21 -12.53
CA ARG A 195 -5.23 -0.81 -13.23
C ARG A 195 -6.18 -1.76 -13.95
N PRO A 196 -5.99 -2.01 -15.27
CA PRO A 196 -6.81 -2.99 -15.98
C PRO A 196 -6.78 -4.35 -15.29
N GLY A 197 -7.96 -4.92 -15.05
CA GLY A 197 -8.10 -6.24 -14.41
C GLY A 197 -7.96 -6.26 -12.89
N TRP A 198 -7.95 -5.09 -12.25
CA TRP A 198 -7.96 -4.92 -10.79
C TRP A 198 -9.10 -3.97 -10.39
N ASP A 199 -9.83 -4.34 -9.34
CA ASP A 199 -10.64 -3.37 -8.60
C ASP A 199 -9.72 -2.51 -7.74
N ALA A 200 -10.13 -1.28 -7.48
CA ALA A 200 -9.35 -0.32 -6.70
C ALA A 200 -10.23 0.36 -5.66
N PHE A 201 -9.68 0.57 -4.47
CA PHE A 201 -10.32 1.34 -3.40
C PHE A 201 -9.30 2.26 -2.73
N GLY A 202 -9.57 3.56 -2.68
CA GLY A 202 -8.69 4.56 -2.08
C GLY A 202 -9.12 5.99 -2.43
N ASP A 203 -8.63 6.97 -1.67
CA ASP A 203 -9.03 8.38 -1.75
C ASP A 203 -8.71 9.07 -3.10
N GLU A 204 -7.93 8.41 -3.96
CA GLU A 204 -7.53 8.91 -5.27
C GLU A 204 -7.88 7.97 -6.44
N ALA A 205 -8.62 6.89 -6.19
CA ALA A 205 -9.07 6.00 -7.25
C ALA A 205 -9.97 6.80 -8.23
N GLY A 206 -9.52 6.92 -9.49
CA GLY A 206 -10.19 7.70 -10.55
C GLY A 206 -9.60 9.08 -10.85
N LYS A 207 -8.61 9.59 -10.09
CA LYS A 207 -8.00 10.91 -10.38
C LYS A 207 -7.16 10.97 -11.66
N PHE A 208 -6.81 9.83 -12.27
CA PHE A 208 -6.10 9.76 -13.56
C PHE A 208 -6.99 9.40 -14.75
N ASP A 209 -8.27 9.08 -14.53
CA ASP A 209 -9.19 8.71 -15.62
C ASP A 209 -9.77 9.95 -16.32
N ALA A 210 -9.66 11.13 -15.70
CA ALA A 210 -10.21 12.38 -16.22
C ALA A 210 -9.33 13.12 -17.26
N SER A 211 -8.11 12.65 -17.55
CA SER A 211 -7.22 13.36 -18.48
C SER A 211 -7.25 12.84 -19.93
N ASN A 212 -8.24 12.02 -20.32
CA ASN A 212 -8.29 11.44 -21.67
C ASN A 212 -9.65 11.57 -22.38
N GLN A 213 -10.51 12.49 -21.95
CA GLN A 213 -11.78 12.80 -22.62
C GLN A 213 -12.01 14.30 -22.79
N GLU A 214 -11.02 15.05 -23.28
CA GLU A 214 -11.25 16.41 -23.76
C GLU A 214 -10.26 16.79 -24.86
N THR A 215 -10.32 16.09 -26.00
CA THR A 215 -9.76 16.59 -27.29
C THR A 215 -10.34 15.87 -28.52
N ALA A 216 -11.61 15.47 -28.48
CA ALA A 216 -12.32 14.99 -29.67
C ALA A 216 -13.74 15.56 -29.71
N ALA A 217 -13.83 16.83 -30.09
CA ALA A 217 -15.00 17.47 -30.67
C ALA A 217 -14.50 18.57 -31.62
#